data_AF-A0A016XII5-F1
#
_entry.id   AF-A0A016XII5-F1
#
_cell.length_a   1.000
_cell.length_b   1.000
_cell.length_c   1.000
_cell.angle_alpha   90.00
_cell.angle_beta   90.00
_cell.angle_gamma   90.00
#
_symmetry.space_group_name_H-M   'P 1'
#
loop_
_entity.id
_entity.type
_entity.pdbx_description
1 polymer ?
#
loop_
_entity_poly.entity_id
_entity_poly.type
_entity_poly.pdbx_seq_one_letter_code
_entity_poly.pdbx_strand_id
1 'polypeptide(L)'
;MGVSVRACARELGISHTAINKAVAAGRVAKAADGTVEVEAVRQAMNQTADPFRGGQRQAGVAGQVQLGPTVGATQAEGAAGASHQSAPTVSAQGALLTARTLSEQARAEREQIELAKLKGLVAELAPMTQAVHDAMVEARSEVLALPERLTMLVTPETDAAKVYSMIEAEANRICDALQSKLKQMAVLRATVTV
;
A
#
# COMPACT_ATOMS: atom_id res chain seq x y z
N MET A 1 -0.26 36.77 -0.73
CA MET A 1 -1.31 37.09 0.28
C MET A 1 -1.18 36.11 1.43
N GLY A 2 -0.84 36.56 2.65
CA GLY A 2 -0.66 35.66 3.79
C GLY A 2 -2.00 35.20 4.37
N VAL A 3 -2.21 33.89 4.48
CA VAL A 3 -3.44 33.27 5.00
C VAL A 3 -3.18 32.68 6.39
N SER A 4 -4.19 32.63 7.28
CA SER A 4 -4.00 31.98 8.59
C SER A 4 -3.74 30.48 8.44
N VAL A 5 -2.94 29.89 9.33
CA VAL A 5 -2.61 28.44 9.32
C VAL A 5 -3.87 27.56 9.24
N ARG A 6 -4.96 27.96 9.92
CA ARG A 6 -6.23 27.21 9.93
C ARG A 6 -7.02 27.33 8.63
N ALA A 7 -6.95 28.46 7.92
CA ALA A 7 -7.59 28.62 6.61
C ALA A 7 -6.77 27.89 5.52
N CYS A 8 -5.45 28.05 5.52
CA CYS A 8 -4.54 27.29 4.64
C CYS A 8 -4.69 25.76 4.80
N ALA A 9 -4.86 25.28 6.05
CA ALA A 9 -5.18 23.87 6.35
C ALA A 9 -6.48 23.40 5.66
N ARG A 10 -7.54 24.22 5.69
CA ARG A 10 -8.83 23.91 5.06
C ARG A 10 -8.74 23.91 3.54
N GLU A 11 -8.06 24.90 2.96
CA GLU A 11 -7.87 25.04 1.51
C GLU A 11 -7.02 23.92 0.89
N LEU A 12 -6.04 23.40 1.63
CA LEU A 12 -5.17 22.30 1.16
C LEU A 12 -5.68 20.91 1.57
N GLY A 13 -6.70 20.79 2.42
CA GLY A 13 -7.18 19.51 2.96
C GLY A 13 -6.18 18.83 3.93
N ILE A 14 -5.23 19.59 4.50
CA ILE A 14 -4.13 19.09 5.33
C ILE A 14 -4.36 19.48 6.79
N SER A 15 -3.96 18.63 7.75
CA SER A 15 -4.09 18.97 9.17
C SER A 15 -3.22 20.19 9.55
N HIS A 16 -3.78 21.11 10.32
CA HIS A 16 -3.05 22.29 10.81
C HIS A 16 -1.80 21.91 11.65
N THR A 17 -1.81 20.72 12.27
CA THR A 17 -0.65 20.16 12.98
C THR A 17 0.47 19.73 12.03
N ALA A 18 0.18 19.26 10.81
CA ALA A 18 1.20 19.01 9.80
C ALA A 18 1.84 20.30 9.29
N ILE A 19 1.05 21.38 9.10
CA ILE A 19 1.59 22.71 8.76
C ILE A 19 2.49 23.23 9.88
N ASN A 20 2.05 23.15 11.14
CA ASN A 20 2.88 23.53 12.29
C ASN A 20 4.17 22.70 12.38
N LYS A 21 4.14 21.39 12.06
CA LYS A 21 5.34 20.54 11.96
C LYS A 21 6.28 20.95 10.82
N ALA A 22 5.75 21.44 9.69
CA ALA A 22 6.57 21.94 8.58
C ALA A 22 7.22 23.29 8.91
N VAL A 23 6.51 24.17 9.62
CA VAL A 23 7.06 25.43 10.17
C VAL A 23 8.13 25.14 11.21
N ALA A 24 7.88 24.25 12.18
CA ALA A 24 8.85 23.86 13.20
C ALA A 24 10.11 23.18 12.62
N ALA A 25 9.97 22.52 11.47
CA ALA A 25 11.09 21.94 10.72
C ALA A 25 11.74 22.93 9.72
N GLY A 26 11.39 24.21 9.75
CA GLY A 26 11.98 25.26 8.89
C GLY A 26 11.62 25.17 7.40
N ARG A 27 10.70 24.28 6.99
CA ARG A 27 10.34 24.08 5.56
C ARG A 27 9.33 25.11 5.04
N VAL A 28 8.63 25.79 5.94
CA VAL A 28 7.61 26.79 5.64
C VAL A 28 7.90 28.03 6.47
N ALA A 29 8.12 29.16 5.81
CA ALA A 29 8.21 30.44 6.47
C ALA A 29 6.84 30.86 7.02
N LYS A 30 6.82 31.33 8.27
CA LYS A 30 5.67 31.94 8.93
C LYS A 30 5.99 33.41 9.15
N ALA A 31 5.11 34.30 8.70
CA ALA A 31 5.27 35.74 8.91
C ALA A 31 5.18 36.09 10.41
N ALA A 32 5.68 37.27 10.80
CA ALA A 32 5.62 37.74 12.19
C ALA A 32 4.18 37.78 12.74
N ASP A 33 3.21 38.16 11.90
CA ASP A 33 1.77 38.20 12.21
C ASP A 33 1.12 36.80 12.28
N GLY A 34 1.91 35.75 12.04
CA GLY A 34 1.49 34.35 12.11
C GLY A 34 0.75 33.81 10.91
N THR A 35 0.69 34.57 9.81
CA THR A 35 0.20 34.13 8.51
C THR A 35 1.24 33.28 7.77
N VAL A 36 0.75 32.50 6.79
CA VAL A 36 1.53 31.55 5.98
C VAL A 36 1.05 31.64 4.53
N GLU A 37 1.98 31.48 3.59
CA GLU A 37 1.67 31.45 2.16
C GLU A 37 1.24 30.05 1.70
N VAL A 38 0.06 29.98 1.07
CA VAL A 38 -0.60 28.70 0.72
C VAL A 38 0.20 27.91 -0.32
N GLU A 39 0.82 28.60 -1.27
CA GLU A 39 1.63 27.98 -2.32
C GLU A 39 2.95 27.42 -1.76
N ALA A 40 3.61 28.14 -0.86
CA ALA A 40 4.81 27.67 -0.18
C ALA A 40 4.54 26.41 0.67
N VAL A 41 3.40 26.35 1.38
CA VAL A 41 2.97 25.14 2.10
C VAL A 41 2.73 23.98 1.13
N ARG A 42 2.03 24.21 0.02
CA ARG A 42 1.76 23.17 -0.98
C ARG A 42 3.06 22.60 -1.55
N GLN A 43 4.04 23.45 -1.89
CA GLN A 43 5.34 23.03 -2.39
C GLN A 43 6.12 22.21 -1.34
N ALA A 44 6.22 22.71 -0.10
CA ALA A 44 6.92 22.01 0.98
C ALA A 44 6.30 20.64 1.32
N MET A 45 4.97 20.52 1.23
CA MET A 45 4.27 19.25 1.43
C MET A 45 4.53 18.29 0.26
N ASN A 46 4.44 18.76 -0.99
CA ASN A 46 4.72 17.93 -2.17
C ASN A 46 6.17 17.43 -2.20
N GLN A 47 7.15 18.25 -1.81
CA GLN A 47 8.56 17.84 -1.69
C GLN A 47 8.80 16.80 -0.59
N THR A 48 7.91 16.69 0.39
CA THR A 48 8.00 15.72 1.49
C THR A 48 7.09 14.50 1.27
N ALA A 49 6.23 14.52 0.24
CA ALA A 49 5.29 13.47 -0.12
C ALA A 49 5.99 12.34 -0.90
N ASP A 50 6.93 11.67 -0.23
CA ASP A 50 7.61 10.48 -0.73
C ASP A 50 6.62 9.29 -0.79
N PRO A 51 6.35 8.71 -1.99
CA PRO A 51 5.40 7.61 -2.16
C PRO A 51 5.72 6.37 -1.32
N PHE A 52 6.99 6.17 -0.92
CA PHE A 52 7.45 5.02 -0.15
C PHE A 52 7.52 5.27 1.36
N ARG A 53 7.33 6.51 1.84
CA ARG A 53 7.18 6.82 3.27
C ARG A 53 5.75 6.62 3.82
N GLY A 54 4.80 6.33 2.93
CA GLY A 54 3.37 6.22 3.22
C GLY A 54 2.92 4.89 3.81
N GLY A 55 3.41 4.52 5.00
CA GLY A 55 2.78 3.47 5.79
C GLY A 55 1.31 3.83 6.07
N GLN A 56 0.38 3.05 5.50
CA GLN A 56 -1.08 3.18 5.56
C GLN A 56 -1.62 4.03 6.72
N ARG A 57 -1.89 5.31 6.42
CA ARG A 57 -2.83 6.17 7.18
C ARG A 57 -3.83 6.78 6.21
N GLN A 58 -4.52 5.92 5.46
CA GLN A 58 -5.83 6.32 4.92
C GLN A 58 -6.71 6.73 6.11
N ALA A 59 -7.15 7.98 6.11
CA ALA A 59 -8.07 8.51 7.10
C ALA A 59 -9.47 7.93 6.86
N GLY A 60 -9.68 6.70 7.35
CA GLY A 60 -10.97 6.03 7.37
C GLY A 60 -11.83 6.53 8.53
N VAL A 61 -12.96 7.13 8.17
CA VAL A 61 -14.28 7.11 8.83
C VAL A 61 -14.37 6.67 10.31
N ALA A 62 -14.97 7.56 11.10
CA ALA A 62 -15.56 7.41 12.44
C ALA A 62 -15.67 6.00 13.07
N GLY A 63 -15.10 5.87 14.28
CA GLY A 63 -15.39 4.79 15.23
C GLY A 63 -14.88 5.14 16.64
N GLN A 64 -15.79 5.24 17.63
CA GLN A 64 -15.43 5.44 19.05
C GLN A 64 -15.07 4.10 19.70
N VAL A 65 -13.96 4.03 20.45
CA VAL A 65 -13.82 3.21 21.66
C VAL A 65 -12.95 3.98 22.67
N GLN A 66 -13.21 3.84 23.97
CA GLN A 66 -12.75 4.76 25.01
C GLN A 66 -12.28 4.04 26.30
N LEU A 67 -11.08 4.40 26.80
CA LEU A 67 -10.51 4.18 28.17
C LEU A 67 -10.38 2.69 28.66
N GLY A 68 -9.44 2.31 29.55
CA GLY A 68 -8.46 3.05 30.35
C GLY A 68 -7.27 2.17 30.83
N PRO A 69 -6.85 2.18 32.12
CA PRO A 69 -5.72 3.03 32.55
C PRO A 69 -4.67 2.39 33.50
N THR A 70 -3.69 3.21 33.96
CA THR A 70 -2.67 2.95 35.03
C THR A 70 -1.54 1.97 34.65
N VAL A 71 -0.31 1.91 35.22
CA VAL A 71 0.53 2.63 36.23
C VAL A 71 1.95 2.77 35.60
N GLY A 72 2.89 3.68 35.91
CA GLY A 72 3.03 4.79 36.86
C GLY A 72 4.43 5.45 36.75
N ALA A 73 4.72 6.45 37.59
CA ALA A 73 5.99 7.18 37.58
C ALA A 73 6.87 6.81 38.80
N THR A 74 8.18 6.69 38.58
CA THR A 74 9.20 6.84 39.63
C THR A 74 10.40 7.61 39.07
N GLN A 75 10.52 8.87 39.46
CA GLN A 75 11.79 9.60 39.46
C GLN A 75 12.45 9.39 40.83
N ALA A 76 13.78 9.20 40.87
CA ALA A 76 14.71 9.51 41.98
C ALA A 76 16.05 8.77 41.74
N GLU A 77 17.25 9.31 42.03
CA GLU A 77 17.68 10.70 42.18
C GLU A 77 19.23 10.78 42.23
N GLY A 78 19.80 11.88 41.74
CA GLY A 78 21.08 12.44 42.23
C GLY A 78 22.39 12.04 41.52
N ALA A 79 23.41 12.90 41.41
CA ALA A 79 23.45 14.36 41.61
C ALA A 79 24.70 14.99 40.92
N ALA A 80 24.57 16.27 40.53
CA ALA A 80 25.63 17.28 40.31
C ALA A 80 26.85 16.98 39.39
N GLY A 81 27.03 17.78 38.32
CA GLY A 81 28.27 17.77 37.54
C GLY A 81 28.31 18.65 36.27
N ALA A 82 28.51 19.96 36.45
CA ALA A 82 29.13 20.94 35.54
C ALA A 82 29.12 20.75 33.98
N SER A 83 28.48 21.72 33.31
CA SER A 83 28.96 22.46 32.11
C SER A 83 29.47 21.75 30.84
N HIS A 84 28.78 22.06 29.72
CA HIS A 84 29.31 22.30 28.36
C HIS A 84 30.05 21.17 27.60
N GLN A 85 29.80 21.11 26.27
CA GLN A 85 30.43 20.23 25.26
C GLN A 85 29.86 18.79 25.28
N SER A 86 29.61 18.09 24.15
CA SER A 86 29.83 18.36 22.72
C SER A 86 28.66 17.82 21.88
N ALA A 87 28.54 18.28 20.64
CA ALA A 87 27.78 17.55 19.62
C ALA A 87 28.37 16.14 19.41
N PRO A 88 27.58 15.14 18.98
CA PRO A 88 28.11 13.82 18.68
C PRO A 88 28.94 13.89 17.40
N THR A 89 30.25 14.12 17.53
CA THR A 89 31.22 13.83 16.48
C THR A 89 31.26 12.31 16.30
N VAL A 90 30.35 11.78 15.49
CA VAL A 90 30.38 10.39 15.06
C VAL A 90 31.72 10.19 14.38
N SER A 91 32.63 9.45 15.01
CA SER A 91 33.95 9.23 14.43
C SER A 91 33.80 8.54 13.07
N ALA A 92 34.69 8.82 12.12
CA ALA A 92 34.61 8.21 10.80
C ALA A 92 34.56 6.68 10.89
N GLN A 93 35.32 6.08 11.81
CA GLN A 93 35.23 4.66 12.19
C GLN A 93 33.83 4.26 12.67
N GLY A 94 33.20 5.02 13.57
CA GLY A 94 31.84 4.72 14.04
C GLY A 94 30.80 4.77 12.92
N ALA A 95 30.88 5.76 12.03
CA ALA A 95 30.01 5.88 10.86
C ALA A 95 30.24 4.75 9.83
N LEU A 96 31.48 4.31 9.64
CA LEU A 96 31.81 3.15 8.80
C LEU A 96 31.29 1.84 9.39
N LEU A 97 31.35 1.67 10.71
CA LEU A 97 30.81 0.49 11.40
C LEU A 97 29.28 0.44 11.30
N THR A 98 28.57 1.56 11.50
CA THR A 98 27.11 1.59 11.33
C THR A 98 26.69 1.36 9.89
N ALA A 99 27.38 1.97 8.92
CA ALA A 99 27.16 1.70 7.49
C ALA A 99 27.38 0.23 7.13
N ARG A 100 28.41 -0.42 7.69
CA ARG A 100 28.66 -1.85 7.51
C ARG A 100 27.56 -2.71 8.14
N THR A 101 27.11 -2.40 9.37
CA THR A 101 25.99 -3.16 9.99
C THR A 101 24.69 -3.03 9.20
N LEU A 102 24.37 -1.85 8.66
CA LEU A 102 23.19 -1.65 7.82
C LEU A 102 23.31 -2.39 6.48
N SER A 103 24.52 -2.48 5.91
CA SER A 103 24.77 -3.23 4.67
C SER A 103 24.60 -4.74 4.86
N GLU A 104 25.13 -5.29 5.96
CA GLU A 104 24.94 -6.71 6.31
C GLU A 104 23.48 -7.03 6.67
N GLN A 105 22.77 -6.12 7.35
CA GLN A 105 21.33 -6.25 7.63
C GLN A 105 20.51 -6.26 6.33
N ALA A 106 20.72 -5.30 5.43
CA ALA A 106 20.03 -5.25 4.14
C ALA A 106 20.34 -6.46 3.25
N ARG A 107 21.53 -7.06 3.40
CA ARG A 107 21.87 -8.32 2.74
C ARG A 107 21.10 -9.50 3.35
N ALA A 108 21.08 -9.63 4.68
CA ALA A 108 20.33 -10.68 5.37
C ALA A 108 18.81 -10.59 5.10
N GLU A 109 18.25 -9.39 5.01
CA GLU A 109 16.86 -9.17 4.62
C GLU A 109 16.57 -9.63 3.18
N ARG A 110 17.48 -9.37 2.23
CA ARG A 110 17.35 -9.88 0.84
C ARG A 110 17.43 -11.40 0.78
N GLU A 111 18.40 -12.00 1.46
CA GLU A 111 18.53 -13.46 1.55
C GLU A 111 17.29 -14.09 2.23
N GLN A 112 16.69 -13.44 3.24
CA GLN A 112 15.40 -13.86 3.81
C GLN A 112 14.23 -13.75 2.82
N ILE A 113 14.16 -12.69 2.02
CA ILE A 113 13.13 -12.52 0.98
C ILE A 113 13.29 -13.58 -0.11
N GLU A 114 14.51 -13.87 -0.56
CA GLU A 114 14.79 -14.94 -1.54
C GLU A 114 14.42 -16.32 -0.99
N LEU A 115 14.80 -16.63 0.26
CA LEU A 115 14.36 -17.86 0.94
C LEU A 115 12.83 -17.91 1.09
N ALA A 116 12.15 -16.78 1.27
CA ALA A 116 10.69 -16.72 1.36
C ALA A 116 10.01 -16.84 -0.02
N LYS A 117 10.64 -16.37 -1.11
CA LYS A 117 10.22 -16.64 -2.49
C LYS A 117 10.32 -18.12 -2.83
N LEU A 118 11.46 -18.75 -2.54
CA LEU A 118 11.69 -20.19 -2.75
C LEU A 118 10.74 -21.07 -1.90
N LYS A 119 10.37 -20.61 -0.69
CA LYS A 119 9.34 -21.25 0.14
C LYS A 119 7.90 -20.96 -0.33
N GLY A 120 7.70 -20.21 -1.41
CA GLY A 120 6.38 -19.84 -1.95
C GLY A 120 5.57 -18.85 -1.12
N LEU A 121 6.13 -18.33 -0.02
CA LEU A 121 5.47 -17.41 0.92
C LEU A 121 5.41 -15.97 0.39
N VAL A 122 6.37 -15.57 -0.45
CA VAL A 122 6.43 -14.24 -1.07
C VAL A 122 6.38 -14.41 -2.59
N ALA A 123 5.43 -13.75 -3.24
CA ALA A 123 5.29 -13.73 -4.69
C ALA A 123 5.30 -12.29 -5.21
N GLU A 124 5.76 -12.12 -6.45
CA GLU A 124 5.82 -10.81 -7.08
C GLU A 124 4.41 -10.35 -7.51
N LEU A 125 4.00 -9.20 -6.99
CA LEU A 125 2.63 -8.71 -7.17
C LEU A 125 2.32 -8.36 -8.64
N ALA A 126 3.29 -7.80 -9.37
CA ALA A 126 3.11 -7.38 -10.76
C ALA A 126 2.70 -8.54 -11.70
N PRO A 127 3.46 -9.64 -11.85
CA PRO A 127 3.05 -10.75 -12.70
C PRO A 127 1.77 -11.43 -12.20
N MET A 128 1.51 -11.44 -10.89
CA MET A 128 0.24 -11.95 -10.35
C MET A 128 -0.96 -11.09 -10.79
N THR A 129 -0.84 -9.76 -10.75
CA THR A 129 -1.92 -8.86 -11.23
C THR A 129 -2.15 -8.96 -12.74
N GLN A 130 -1.09 -9.14 -13.53
CA GLN A 130 -1.18 -9.36 -14.98
C GLN A 130 -1.87 -10.70 -15.28
N ALA A 131 -1.42 -11.80 -14.68
CA ALA A 131 -2.04 -13.11 -14.89
C ALA A 131 -3.53 -13.15 -14.49
N VAL A 132 -3.91 -12.45 -13.40
CA VAL A 132 -5.32 -12.29 -13.00
C VAL A 132 -6.09 -11.44 -14.00
N HIS A 133 -5.52 -10.35 -14.51
CA HIS A 133 -6.15 -9.54 -15.55
C HIS A 133 -6.40 -10.35 -16.83
N ASP A 134 -5.40 -11.09 -17.30
CA ASP A 134 -5.48 -11.83 -18.56
C ASP A 134 -6.50 -12.97 -18.46
N ALA A 135 -6.53 -13.69 -17.33
CA ALA A 135 -7.57 -14.67 -17.04
C ALA A 135 -8.99 -14.05 -16.97
N MET A 136 -9.13 -12.80 -16.51
CA MET A 136 -10.42 -12.09 -16.49
C MET A 136 -10.84 -11.59 -17.88
N VAL A 137 -9.89 -11.17 -18.73
CA VAL A 137 -10.15 -10.85 -20.14
C VAL A 137 -10.63 -12.09 -20.89
N GLU A 138 -9.94 -13.21 -20.69
CA GLU A 138 -10.29 -14.48 -21.31
C GLU A 138 -11.65 -15.00 -20.78
N ALA A 139 -11.88 -14.94 -19.47
CA ALA A 139 -13.17 -15.27 -18.85
C ALA A 139 -14.32 -14.46 -19.45
N ARG A 140 -14.12 -13.15 -19.64
CA ARG A 140 -15.09 -12.27 -20.27
C ARG A 140 -15.33 -12.63 -21.74
N SER A 141 -14.32 -13.08 -22.47
CA SER A 141 -14.50 -13.52 -23.87
C SER A 141 -15.35 -14.78 -24.00
N GLU A 142 -15.19 -15.77 -23.10
CA GLU A 142 -16.03 -16.98 -23.06
C GLU A 142 -17.51 -16.65 -22.80
N VAL A 143 -17.76 -15.75 -21.84
CA VAL A 143 -19.13 -15.29 -21.50
C VAL A 143 -19.76 -14.48 -22.64
N LEU A 144 -18.97 -13.68 -23.38
CA LEU A 144 -19.48 -12.92 -24.53
C LEU A 144 -19.66 -13.77 -25.79
N ALA A 145 -19.02 -14.93 -25.90
CA ALA A 145 -19.22 -15.91 -26.98
C ALA A 145 -20.41 -16.85 -26.75
N LEU A 146 -20.95 -16.91 -25.52
CA LEU A 146 -22.14 -17.71 -25.16
C LEU A 146 -23.35 -17.47 -26.08
N PRO A 147 -23.76 -16.23 -26.41
CA PRO A 147 -25.00 -15.99 -27.16
C PRO A 147 -24.91 -16.52 -28.59
N GLU A 148 -23.76 -16.36 -29.25
CA GLU A 148 -23.53 -16.83 -30.62
C GLU A 148 -23.63 -18.36 -30.69
N ARG A 149 -22.97 -19.06 -29.78
CA ARG A 149 -23.00 -20.52 -29.65
C ARG A 149 -24.40 -21.05 -29.31
N LEU A 150 -25.07 -20.44 -28.31
CA LEU A 150 -26.42 -20.84 -27.94
C LEU A 150 -27.43 -20.56 -29.03
N THR A 151 -27.31 -19.46 -29.79
CA THR A 151 -28.24 -19.16 -30.89
C THR A 151 -28.19 -20.26 -31.95
N MET A 152 -27.01 -20.78 -32.30
CA MET A 152 -26.87 -21.91 -33.22
C MET A 152 -27.52 -23.21 -32.71
N LEU A 153 -27.43 -23.50 -31.40
CA LEU A 153 -27.99 -24.69 -30.76
C LEU A 153 -29.50 -24.60 -30.52
N VAL A 154 -30.01 -23.42 -30.17
CA VAL A 154 -31.41 -23.19 -29.77
C VAL A 154 -32.33 -22.92 -30.95
N THR A 155 -31.84 -22.35 -32.06
CA THR A 155 -32.66 -22.04 -33.26
C THR A 155 -33.48 -23.24 -33.81
N PRO A 156 -32.96 -24.48 -33.91
CA PRO A 156 -33.74 -25.61 -34.41
C PRO A 156 -34.68 -26.25 -33.38
N GLU A 157 -34.60 -25.89 -32.09
CA GLU A 157 -35.27 -26.61 -31.00
C GLU A 157 -36.58 -25.95 -30.57
N THR A 158 -37.68 -26.71 -30.63
CA THR A 158 -39.04 -26.23 -30.34
C THR A 158 -39.49 -26.53 -28.90
N ASP A 159 -38.76 -27.37 -28.17
CA ASP A 159 -39.10 -27.83 -26.82
C ASP A 159 -38.40 -26.98 -25.75
N ALA A 160 -39.17 -26.23 -24.98
CA ALA A 160 -38.67 -25.35 -23.92
C ALA A 160 -37.83 -26.07 -22.85
N ALA A 161 -38.13 -27.34 -22.55
CA ALA A 161 -37.36 -28.10 -21.56
C ALA A 161 -35.94 -28.41 -22.07
N LYS A 162 -35.81 -28.77 -23.36
CA LYS A 162 -34.51 -29.00 -23.99
C LYS A 162 -33.72 -27.70 -24.12
N VAL A 163 -34.37 -26.62 -24.53
CA VAL A 163 -33.74 -25.29 -24.61
C VAL A 163 -33.13 -24.89 -23.26
N TYR A 164 -33.85 -25.06 -22.16
CA TYR A 164 -33.31 -24.84 -20.82
C TYR A 164 -32.08 -25.73 -20.53
N SER A 165 -32.17 -27.04 -20.81
CA SER A 165 -31.06 -27.97 -20.56
C SER A 165 -29.79 -27.65 -21.37
N MET A 166 -29.92 -27.12 -22.59
CA MET A 166 -28.78 -26.68 -23.41
C MET A 166 -28.14 -25.40 -22.86
N ILE A 167 -28.95 -24.45 -22.38
CA ILE A 167 -28.47 -23.22 -21.72
C ILE A 167 -27.72 -23.60 -20.43
N GLU A 168 -28.27 -24.51 -19.62
CA GLU A 168 -27.65 -24.99 -18.39
C GLU A 168 -26.34 -25.75 -18.66
N ALA A 169 -26.31 -26.62 -19.67
CA ALA A 169 -25.09 -27.32 -20.08
C ALA A 169 -23.96 -26.37 -20.50
N GLU A 170 -24.28 -25.30 -21.23
CA GLU A 170 -23.27 -24.33 -21.67
C GLU A 170 -22.84 -23.35 -20.57
N ALA A 171 -23.73 -22.99 -19.65
CA ALA A 171 -23.36 -22.26 -18.43
C ALA A 171 -22.37 -23.07 -17.59
N ASN A 172 -22.65 -24.37 -17.36
CA ASN A 172 -21.76 -25.28 -16.65
C ASN A 172 -20.41 -25.44 -17.35
N ARG A 173 -20.40 -25.61 -18.69
CA ARG A 173 -19.17 -25.68 -19.48
C ARG A 173 -18.28 -24.45 -19.32
N ILE A 174 -18.86 -23.25 -19.28
CA ILE A 174 -18.10 -22.02 -19.05
C ILE A 174 -17.56 -22.00 -17.61
N CYS A 175 -18.36 -22.35 -16.61
CA CYS A 175 -17.89 -22.47 -15.22
C CYS A 175 -16.70 -23.45 -15.09
N ASP A 176 -16.75 -24.61 -15.74
CA ASP A 176 -15.65 -25.58 -15.76
C ASP A 176 -14.41 -25.05 -16.49
N ALA A 177 -14.59 -24.37 -17.63
CA ALA A 177 -13.51 -23.73 -18.35
C ALA A 177 -12.79 -22.69 -17.48
N LEU A 178 -13.54 -21.81 -16.81
CA LEU A 178 -13.02 -20.81 -15.87
C LEU A 178 -12.26 -21.46 -14.70
N GLN A 179 -12.84 -22.50 -14.08
CA GLN A 179 -12.17 -23.25 -13.02
C GLN A 179 -10.88 -23.92 -13.50
N SER A 180 -10.86 -24.45 -14.72
CA SER A 180 -9.66 -25.08 -15.30
C SER A 180 -8.53 -24.05 -15.51
N LYS A 181 -8.85 -22.85 -16.02
CA LYS A 181 -7.89 -21.75 -16.21
C LYS A 181 -7.33 -21.25 -14.88
N LEU A 182 -8.18 -21.07 -13.86
CA LEU A 182 -7.74 -20.73 -12.50
C LEU A 182 -6.81 -21.81 -11.89
N LYS A 183 -7.10 -23.10 -12.11
CA LYS A 183 -6.22 -24.21 -11.68
C LYS A 183 -4.89 -24.18 -12.45
N GLN A 184 -4.89 -23.91 -13.76
CA GLN A 184 -3.67 -23.78 -14.57
C GLN A 184 -2.79 -22.62 -14.10
N MET A 185 -3.36 -21.46 -13.75
CA MET A 185 -2.61 -20.34 -13.15
C MET A 185 -1.91 -20.75 -11.85
N ALA A 186 -2.59 -21.52 -10.99
CA ALA A 186 -2.01 -22.00 -9.74
C ALA A 186 -0.85 -23.00 -9.98
N VAL A 187 -0.97 -23.86 -11.00
CA VAL A 187 0.10 -24.80 -11.39
C VAL A 187 1.28 -24.07 -12.04
N LEU A 188 1.04 -23.12 -12.95
CA LEU A 188 2.10 -22.31 -13.57
C LEU A 188 2.91 -21.54 -12.50
N ARG A 189 2.23 -20.99 -11.49
CA ARG A 189 2.91 -20.39 -10.32
C ARG A 189 3.78 -21.41 -9.60
N ALA A 190 3.28 -22.63 -9.36
CA ALA A 190 4.05 -23.67 -8.68
C ALA A 190 5.31 -24.08 -9.47
N THR A 191 5.22 -24.16 -10.80
CA THR A 191 6.37 -24.49 -11.67
C THR A 191 7.39 -23.36 -11.81
N VAL A 192 7.01 -22.11 -11.58
CA VAL A 192 7.95 -20.95 -11.59
C VAL A 192 8.68 -20.80 -10.24
N THR A 193 8.22 -21.47 -9.18
CA THR A 193 8.87 -21.52 -7.85
C THR A 193 9.84 -22.69 -7.64
N VAL A 194 10.14 -23.49 -8.67
CA VAL A 194 11.08 -24.64 -8.63
C VAL A 194 12.27 -24.38 -9.54
#